data_AF-A0A352YU40-F1
#
_entry.id   AF-A0A352YU40-F1
#
_cell.length_a   1.000
_cell.length_b   1.000
_cell.length_c   1.000
_cell.angle_alpha   90.00
_cell.angle_beta   90.00
_cell.angle_gamma   90.00
#
_symmetry.space_group_name_H-M   'P 1'
#
loop_
_entity.id
_entity.type
_entity.pdbx_description
1 polymer ?
#
loop_
_entity_poly.entity_id
_entity_poly.type
_entity_poly.pdbx_seq_one_letter_code
_entity_poly.pdbx_strand_id
1 'polypeptide(L)'
;MNDSIAILSVTAVSIGFFHTLFGPDHYLPFIVLSEAKKWKLGKTMMITFICGLGHVLGSVALGLVGIAAGISLNRLVDTESFRGNLAAWLFIAFGLVYMIISIRNLIRNQKHSHSHFHTGGEQHSHEHDHHKEHLHIHDKDVVKTTPWILFLIFVFGPC
;
A
#
# COMPACT_ATOMS: atom_id res chain seq x y z
N MET A 1 -34.31 -14.85 -13.98
CA MET A 1 -33.57 -13.91 -13.13
C MET A 1 -34.20 -12.55 -13.38
N ASN A 2 -34.77 -11.87 -12.38
CA ASN A 2 -35.47 -10.60 -12.60
C ASN A 2 -34.49 -9.57 -13.19
N ASP A 3 -34.90 -8.83 -14.21
CA ASP A 3 -34.05 -7.85 -14.92
C ASP A 3 -33.37 -6.85 -13.96
N SER A 4 -34.07 -6.45 -12.90
CA SER A 4 -33.53 -5.56 -11.87
C SER A 4 -32.34 -6.16 -11.11
N ILE A 5 -32.38 -7.46 -10.80
CA ILE A 5 -31.27 -8.13 -10.12
C ILE A 5 -30.06 -8.21 -11.06
N ALA A 6 -30.29 -8.52 -12.34
CA ALA A 6 -29.21 -8.55 -13.33
C ALA A 6 -28.54 -7.17 -13.46
N ILE A 7 -29.32 -6.10 -13.58
CA ILE A 7 -28.80 -4.72 -13.67
C ILE A 7 -28.04 -4.32 -12.40
N LEU A 8 -28.58 -4.63 -11.22
CA LEU A 8 -27.93 -4.32 -9.95
C LEU A 8 -26.60 -5.08 -9.80
N SER A 9 -26.58 -6.38 -10.13
CA SER A 9 -25.37 -7.19 -10.07
C SER A 9 -24.29 -6.69 -11.03
N VAL A 10 -24.64 -6.36 -12.28
CA VAL A 10 -23.68 -5.83 -13.27
C VAL A 10 -23.12 -4.48 -12.80
N THR A 11 -23.98 -3.60 -12.29
CA THR A 11 -23.56 -2.29 -11.77
C THR A 11 -22.64 -2.44 -10.57
N ALA A 12 -23.00 -3.29 -9.60
CA ALA A 12 -22.20 -3.52 -8.40
C ALA A 12 -20.81 -4.10 -8.74
N VAL A 13 -20.75 -5.10 -9.63
CA VAL A 13 -19.48 -5.67 -10.10
C VAL A 13 -18.62 -4.63 -10.82
N SER A 14 -19.23 -3.84 -11.71
CA SER A 14 -18.51 -2.83 -12.48
C SER A 14 -17.94 -1.74 -11.57
N ILE A 15 -18.76 -1.19 -10.67
CA ILE A 15 -18.32 -0.16 -9.73
C ILE A 15 -17.22 -0.71 -8.81
N GLY A 16 -17.42 -1.89 -8.23
CA GLY A 16 -16.40 -2.51 -7.36
C GLY A 16 -15.08 -2.76 -8.09
N PHE A 17 -15.14 -3.20 -9.35
CA PHE A 17 -13.95 -3.41 -10.17
C PHE A 17 -13.21 -2.10 -10.45
N PHE A 18 -13.89 -1.08 -10.98
CA PHE A 18 -13.25 0.19 -11.32
C PHE A 18 -12.80 0.96 -10.08
N HIS A 19 -13.54 0.90 -8.98
CA HIS A 19 -13.14 1.46 -7.69
C HIS A 19 -11.82 0.87 -7.22
N THR A 20 -11.70 -0.47 -7.24
CA THR A 20 -10.46 -1.15 -6.83
C THR A 20 -9.31 -0.89 -7.82
N LEU A 21 -9.62 -0.83 -9.13
CA LEU A 21 -8.60 -0.61 -10.16
C LEU A 21 -8.00 0.79 -10.09
N PHE A 22 -8.83 1.81 -9.84
CA PHE A 22 -8.40 3.21 -9.78
C PHE A 22 -8.03 3.68 -8.38
N GLY A 23 -8.39 2.93 -7.33
CA GLY A 23 -8.04 3.20 -5.94
C GLY A 23 -6.68 2.59 -5.58
N PRO A 24 -5.56 3.35 -5.65
CA PRO A 24 -4.24 2.84 -5.26
C PRO A 24 -4.21 2.39 -3.80
N ASP A 25 -5.05 2.97 -2.96
CA ASP A 25 -5.21 2.58 -1.56
C ASP A 25 -5.69 1.13 -1.38
N HIS A 26 -6.33 0.53 -2.39
CA HIS A 26 -6.86 -0.83 -2.35
C HIS A 26 -5.90 -1.94 -2.76
N TYR A 27 -4.81 -1.61 -3.48
CA TYR A 27 -3.82 -2.61 -3.91
C TYR A 27 -2.39 -2.26 -3.49
N LEU A 28 -2.03 -0.98 -3.46
CA LEU A 28 -0.65 -0.55 -3.20
C LEU A 28 -0.12 -1.00 -1.83
N PRO A 29 -0.89 -0.94 -0.72
CA PRO A 29 -0.41 -1.43 0.57
C PRO A 29 -0.06 -2.93 0.55
N PHE A 30 -0.82 -3.74 -0.18
CA PHE A 30 -0.56 -5.18 -0.31
C PHE A 30 0.66 -5.45 -1.16
N ILE A 31 0.86 -4.71 -2.26
CA ILE A 31 2.04 -4.83 -3.12
C ILE A 31 3.29 -4.46 -2.34
N VAL A 32 3.30 -3.30 -1.66
CA VAL A 32 4.45 -2.83 -0.89
C VAL A 32 4.78 -3.78 0.26
N LEU A 33 3.76 -4.29 0.97
CA LEU A 33 4.00 -5.27 2.04
C LEU A 33 4.49 -6.61 1.51
N SER A 34 3.93 -7.06 0.38
CA SER A 34 4.35 -8.28 -0.32
C SER A 34 5.82 -8.21 -0.70
N GLU A 35 6.27 -7.08 -1.24
CA GLU A 35 7.66 -6.84 -1.61
C GLU A 35 8.57 -6.79 -0.36
N ALA A 36 8.19 -6.01 0.66
CA ALA A 36 8.96 -5.87 1.89
C ALA A 36 9.11 -7.20 2.67
N LYS A 37 8.09 -8.06 2.62
CA LYS A 37 8.09 -9.37 3.29
C LYS A 37 8.45 -10.54 2.36
N LYS A 38 8.76 -10.27 1.08
CA LYS A 38 9.04 -11.27 0.03
C LYS A 38 7.99 -12.38 -0.02
N TRP A 39 6.71 -12.02 -0.03
CA TRP A 39 5.62 -13.00 -0.13
C TRP A 39 5.54 -13.62 -1.52
N LYS A 40 5.19 -14.91 -1.59
CA LYS A 40 4.80 -15.56 -2.85
C LYS A 40 3.49 -14.96 -3.34
N LEU A 41 3.32 -14.84 -4.65
CA LEU A 41 2.11 -14.27 -5.28
C LEU A 41 0.81 -14.86 -4.72
N GLY A 42 0.74 -16.18 -4.55
CA GLY A 42 -0.46 -16.85 -4.01
C GLY A 42 -0.81 -16.41 -2.57
N LYS A 43 0.20 -16.12 -1.73
CA LYS A 43 -0.03 -15.61 -0.37
C LYS A 43 -0.57 -14.19 -0.43
N THR A 44 -0.01 -13.34 -1.29
CA THR A 44 -0.48 -11.97 -1.48
C THR A 44 -1.92 -11.95 -1.97
N MET A 45 -2.25 -12.74 -3.00
CA MET A 45 -3.62 -12.87 -3.51
C MET A 45 -4.61 -13.34 -2.44
N MET A 46 -4.26 -14.36 -1.66
CA MET A 46 -5.13 -14.87 -0.60
C MET A 46 -5.37 -13.83 0.50
N ILE A 47 -4.33 -13.13 0.95
CA ILE A 47 -4.45 -12.09 1.99
C ILE A 47 -5.29 -10.92 1.47
N THR A 48 -5.02 -10.44 0.25
CA THR A 48 -5.80 -9.37 -0.38
C THR A 48 -7.27 -9.78 -0.54
N PHE A 49 -7.55 -11.01 -0.96
CA PHE A 49 -8.92 -11.51 -1.10
C PHE A 49 -9.69 -11.55 0.23
N ILE A 50 -9.10 -12.12 1.27
CA ILE A 50 -9.72 -12.19 2.61
C ILE A 50 -9.94 -10.79 3.17
N CYS A 51 -8.99 -9.88 2.96
CA CYS A 51 -9.09 -8.51 3.42
C CYS A 51 -10.18 -7.73 2.66
N GLY A 52 -10.26 -7.89 1.34
CA GLY A 52 -11.30 -7.28 0.50
C GLY A 52 -12.70 -7.80 0.85
N LEU A 53 -12.84 -9.10 1.09
CA LEU A 53 -14.10 -9.69 1.55
C LEU A 53 -14.52 -9.12 2.92
N GLY A 54 -13.58 -9.05 3.87
CA GLY A 54 -13.81 -8.46 5.18
C GLY A 54 -14.20 -6.99 5.11
N HIS A 55 -13.56 -6.23 4.23
CA HIS A 55 -13.88 -4.82 3.97
C HIS A 55 -15.32 -4.64 3.47
N VAL A 56 -15.72 -5.36 2.41
CA VAL A 56 -17.09 -5.24 1.87
C VAL A 56 -18.14 -5.68 2.90
N LEU A 57 -17.92 -6.82 3.57
CA LEU A 57 -18.84 -7.30 4.60
C LEU A 57 -18.90 -6.35 5.82
N GLY A 58 -17.77 -5.71 6.15
CA GLY A 58 -17.68 -4.69 7.20
C GLY A 58 -18.54 -3.47 6.87
N SER A 59 -18.43 -2.91 5.66
CA SER A 59 -19.25 -1.79 5.21
C SER A 59 -20.74 -2.13 5.18
N VAL A 60 -21.11 -3.32 4.69
CA VAL A 60 -22.49 -3.79 4.72
C VAL A 60 -23.02 -3.91 6.14
N ALA A 61 -22.23 -4.48 7.05
CA ALA A 61 -22.62 -4.62 8.46
C ALA A 61 -22.78 -3.25 9.15
N LEU A 62 -21.85 -2.31 8.93
CA LEU A 62 -21.95 -0.95 9.44
C LEU A 62 -23.19 -0.22 8.91
N GLY A 63 -23.49 -0.37 7.62
CA GLY A 63 -24.71 0.18 7.01
C GLY A 63 -25.98 -0.37 7.66
N LEU A 64 -26.06 -1.70 7.86
CA LEU A 64 -27.19 -2.35 8.53
C LEU A 64 -27.34 -1.89 9.99
N VAL A 65 -26.23 -1.79 10.73
CA VAL A 65 -26.24 -1.29 12.12
C VAL A 65 -26.68 0.17 12.16
N GLY A 66 -26.20 1.00 11.23
CA GLY A 66 -26.59 2.40 11.12
C GLY A 66 -28.09 2.58 10.85
N ILE A 67 -28.65 1.79 9.92
CA ILE A 67 -30.09 1.76 9.66
C ILE A 67 -30.86 1.30 10.91
N ALA A 68 -30.41 0.23 11.57
CA ALA A 68 -31.06 -0.30 12.77
C ALA A 68 -31.02 0.70 13.95
N ALA A 69 -29.95 1.48 14.07
CA ALA A 69 -29.80 2.56 15.05
C ALA A 69 -30.59 3.84 14.69
N GLY A 70 -31.28 3.87 13.55
CA GLY A 70 -32.02 5.04 13.08
C GLY A 70 -31.12 6.20 12.62
N ILE A 71 -29.84 5.94 12.37
CA ILE A 71 -28.90 6.94 11.85
C ILE A 71 -29.24 7.19 10.38
N SER A 72 -29.36 8.47 10.00
CA SER A 72 -29.52 8.83 8.59
C SER A 72 -28.32 8.33 7.79
N LEU A 73 -28.59 7.61 6.70
CA LEU A 73 -27.56 7.14 5.76
C LEU A 73 -26.63 8.27 5.33
N ASN A 74 -27.14 9.49 5.20
CA ASN A 74 -26.34 10.65 4.82
C ASN A 74 -25.21 10.93 5.81
N ARG A 75 -25.43 10.74 7.12
CA ARG A 75 -24.41 10.97 8.15
C ARG A 75 -23.31 9.91 8.12
N LEU A 76 -23.65 8.68 7.75
CA LEU A 76 -22.68 7.60 7.59
C LEU A 76 -21.80 7.89 6.37
N VAL A 77 -22.42 8.22 5.24
CA VAL A 77 -21.72 8.61 3.99
C VAL A 77 -20.85 9.84 4.18
N ASP A 78 -21.31 10.87 4.90
CA ASP A 78 -20.52 12.07 5.21
C ASP A 78 -19.25 11.71 5.99
N THR A 79 -19.37 10.78 6.95
CA THR A 79 -18.24 10.33 7.79
C THR A 79 -17.25 9.48 6.99
N GLU A 80 -17.74 8.56 6.15
CA GLU A 80 -16.90 7.79 5.23
C GLU A 80 -16.18 8.69 4.23
N SER A 81 -16.90 9.62 3.61
CA SER A 81 -16.35 10.59 2.65
C SER A 81 -15.23 11.45 3.25
N PHE A 82 -15.42 11.91 4.50
CA PHE A 82 -14.38 12.67 5.21
C PHE A 82 -13.10 11.86 5.42
N ARG A 83 -13.25 10.61 5.88
CA ARG A 83 -12.12 9.70 6.10
C ARG A 83 -11.43 9.34 4.80
N GLY A 84 -12.18 9.13 3.72
CA GLY A 84 -11.66 8.87 2.37
C GLY A 84 -10.84 10.05 1.84
N ASN A 85 -11.35 11.28 1.99
CA ASN A 85 -10.62 12.49 1.60
C ASN A 85 -9.31 12.65 2.39
N LEU A 86 -9.33 12.39 3.70
CA LEU A 86 -8.13 12.41 4.52
C LEU A 86 -7.09 11.38 4.03
N ALA A 87 -7.52 10.15 3.70
CA ALA A 87 -6.65 9.13 3.16
C ALA A 87 -6.02 9.56 1.83
N ALA A 88 -6.81 10.15 0.93
CA ALA A 88 -6.31 10.66 -0.35
C ALA A 88 -5.20 11.72 -0.17
N TRP A 89 -5.40 12.69 0.73
CA TRP A 89 -4.37 13.69 1.05
C TRP A 89 -3.09 13.08 1.61
N LEU A 90 -3.22 12.09 2.49
CA LEU A 90 -2.07 11.37 3.06
C LEU A 90 -1.29 10.60 1.98
N PHE A 91 -1.98 9.95 1.04
CA PHE A 91 -1.34 9.26 -0.08
C PHE A 91 -0.60 10.22 -1.01
N ILE A 92 -1.19 11.38 -1.33
CA ILE A 92 -0.54 12.43 -2.12
C ILE A 92 0.72 12.92 -1.41
N ALA A 93 0.61 13.28 -0.13
CA ALA A 93 1.73 13.76 0.66
C ALA A 93 2.86 12.71 0.75
N PHE A 94 2.51 11.46 1.03
CA PHE A 94 3.45 10.35 1.09
C PHE A 94 4.17 10.14 -0.26
N GLY A 95 3.42 10.14 -1.37
CA GLY A 95 3.97 10.01 -2.71
C GLY A 95 4.94 11.13 -3.07
N LEU A 96 4.60 12.38 -2.75
CA LEU A 96 5.47 13.55 -2.98
C LEU A 96 6.76 13.48 -2.15
N VAL A 97 6.66 13.14 -0.86
CA VAL A 97 7.83 12.99 0.01
C VAL A 97 8.75 11.88 -0.52
N TYR A 98 8.19 10.74 -0.88
CA TYR A 98 8.96 9.62 -1.42
C TYR A 98 9.61 9.97 -2.77
N MET A 99 8.91 10.72 -3.62
CA MET A 99 9.45 11.23 -4.89
C MET A 99 10.65 12.15 -4.65
N ILE A 100 10.54 13.12 -3.73
CA ILE A 100 11.63 14.05 -3.41
C ILE A 100 12.85 13.31 -2.88
N ILE A 101 12.66 12.35 -1.96
CA ILE A 101 13.75 11.52 -1.42
C ILE A 101 14.40 10.70 -2.54
N SER A 102 13.60 10.08 -3.41
CA SER A 102 14.10 9.25 -4.50
C SER A 102 14.89 10.05 -5.53
N ILE A 103 14.41 11.23 -5.93
CA ILE A 103 15.14 12.14 -6.83
C ILE A 103 16.45 12.61 -6.19
N ARG A 104 16.41 13.00 -4.90
CA ARG A 104 17.61 13.42 -4.17
C ARG A 104 18.65 12.30 -4.10
N ASN A 105 18.23 11.07 -3.85
CA ASN A 105 19.11 9.90 -3.83
C ASN A 105 19.70 9.66 -5.22
N LEU A 106 18.88 9.71 -6.28
CA LEU A 106 19.36 9.50 -7.65
C LEU A 106 20.42 10.54 -8.07
N ILE A 107 20.23 11.81 -7.71
CA ILE A 107 21.18 12.89 -8.03
C ILE A 107 22.48 12.75 -7.21
N ARG A 108 22.39 12.30 -5.95
CA ARG A 108 23.57 12.13 -5.07
C ARG A 108 24.36 10.86 -5.32
N ASN A 109 23.77 9.80 -5.88
CA ASN A 109 24.44 8.51 -6.12
C ASN A 109 25.30 8.47 -7.39
N GLN A 110 25.98 9.58 -7.73
CA GLN A 110 27.03 9.59 -8.75
C GLN A 110 28.20 8.73 -8.25
N LYS A 111 28.22 7.46 -8.65
CA LYS A 111 29.34 6.55 -8.41
C LYS A 111 30.59 7.12 -9.05
N HIS A 112 31.69 7.15 -8.31
CA HIS A 112 33.00 7.51 -8.85
C HIS A 112 33.92 6.28 -8.81
N SER A 113 34.70 6.08 -9.87
CA SER A 113 35.76 5.05 -9.90
C SER A 113 37.12 5.71 -9.67
N HIS A 114 37.95 5.11 -8.82
CA HIS A 114 39.36 5.47 -8.71
C HIS A 114 40.24 4.22 -8.83
N SER A 115 41.44 4.38 -9.40
CA SER A 115 42.43 3.32 -9.54
C SER A 115 43.26 3.23 -8.26
N HIS A 116 43.34 2.04 -7.65
CA HIS A 116 44.27 1.77 -6.56
C HIS A 116 45.52 1.04 -7.07
N PHE A 117 46.66 1.30 -6.42
CA PHE A 117 47.89 0.55 -6.60
C PHE A 117 48.15 -0.25 -5.33
N HIS A 118 48.21 -1.58 -5.45
CA HIS A 118 48.70 -2.44 -4.39
C HIS A 118 50.22 -2.65 -4.52
N THR A 119 50.89 -2.75 -3.38
CA THR A 119 52.31 -3.15 -3.26
C THR A 119 52.44 -4.59 -3.75
N GLY A 120 52.65 -4.74 -5.06
CA GLY A 120 52.59 -6.03 -5.77
C GLY A 120 52.39 -5.91 -7.29
N GLY A 121 51.99 -4.73 -7.80
CA GLY A 121 52.08 -4.41 -9.23
C GLY A 121 50.87 -4.79 -10.10
N GLU A 122 49.81 -5.39 -9.54
CA GLU A 122 48.56 -5.60 -10.27
C GLU A 122 47.60 -4.42 -10.10
N GLN A 123 47.24 -3.81 -11.22
CA GLN A 123 46.27 -2.73 -11.30
C GLN A 123 44.87 -3.32 -11.50
N HIS A 124 43.93 -2.98 -10.61
CA HIS A 124 42.51 -3.25 -10.84
C HIS A 124 41.65 -2.00 -10.62
N SER A 125 40.51 -1.94 -11.32
CA SER A 125 39.51 -0.89 -11.15
C SER A 125 38.34 -1.44 -10.32
N HIS A 126 38.04 -0.81 -9.18
CA HIS A 126 36.81 -1.07 -8.43
C HIS A 126 35.84 0.10 -8.58
N GLU A 127 34.56 -0.21 -8.70
CA GLU A 127 33.48 0.77 -8.59
C GLU A 127 33.08 0.84 -7.11
N HIS A 128 33.36 1.96 -6.44
CA HIS A 128 33.01 2.15 -5.03
C HIS A 128 31.91 3.20 -4.85
N ASP A 129 30.99 2.93 -3.93
CA ASP A 129 30.00 3.88 -3.43
C ASP A 129 30.33 4.15 -1.95
N HIS A 130 30.93 5.30 -1.66
CA HIS A 130 31.33 5.68 -0.29
C HIS A 130 30.16 6.18 0.58
N HIS A 131 28.91 6.12 0.10
CA HIS A 131 27.76 6.49 0.94
C HIS A 131 27.39 5.44 2.00
N LYS A 132 28.02 4.26 2.00
CA LYS A 132 27.92 3.30 3.09
C LYS A 132 29.20 3.29 3.91
N GLU A 133 29.27 4.22 4.86
CA GLU A 133 30.06 4.00 6.06
C GLU A 133 29.72 2.61 6.63
N HIS A 134 30.81 1.87 6.84
CA HIS A 134 31.02 0.62 7.54
C HIS A 134 29.85 -0.05 8.28
N LEU A 135 29.75 -1.36 8.04
CA LEU A 135 29.32 -2.42 8.96
C LEU A 135 28.15 -2.07 9.91
N HIS A 136 26.95 -2.03 9.36
CA HIS A 136 25.78 -2.22 10.18
C HIS A 136 25.30 -3.67 10.10
N ILE A 137 25.51 -4.41 11.20
CA ILE A 137 24.56 -5.43 11.64
C ILE A 137 23.24 -4.69 11.87
N HIS A 138 22.47 -4.52 10.81
CA HIS A 138 21.09 -4.09 10.92
C HIS A 138 20.22 -5.33 11.04
N ASP A 139 20.23 -5.91 12.23
CA ASP A 139 19.00 -6.43 12.81
C ASP A 139 18.15 -5.20 13.20
N LYS A 140 17.78 -4.40 12.19
CA LYS A 140 16.75 -3.39 12.38
C LYS A 140 15.48 -4.19 12.42
N ASP A 141 14.93 -4.36 13.62
CA ASP A 141 13.56 -4.78 13.85
C ASP A 141 12.68 -4.07 12.83
N VAL A 142 12.43 -4.77 11.72
CA VAL A 142 11.49 -4.34 10.71
C VAL A 142 10.21 -4.35 11.50
N VAL A 143 9.72 -3.15 11.87
CA VAL A 143 8.47 -2.98 12.62
C VAL A 143 7.56 -4.08 12.11
N LYS A 144 7.25 -5.04 12.98
CA LYS A 144 6.48 -6.21 12.59
C LYS A 144 5.06 -5.71 12.38
N THR A 145 4.84 -4.98 11.28
CA THR A 145 3.54 -4.70 10.72
C THR A 145 3.00 -6.06 10.36
N THR A 146 2.25 -6.60 11.30
CA THR A 146 1.54 -7.84 11.13
C THR A 146 0.47 -7.58 10.07
N PRO A 147 0.16 -8.58 9.23
CA PRO A 147 -0.96 -8.48 8.28
C PRO A 147 -2.27 -8.02 8.92
N TRP A 148 -2.40 -8.20 10.25
CA TRP A 148 -3.49 -7.72 11.09
C TRP A 148 -3.70 -6.20 11.06
N ILE A 149 -2.64 -5.40 10.93
CA ILE A 149 -2.77 -3.94 10.82
C ILE A 149 -3.40 -3.55 9.48
N LEU A 150 -3.01 -4.22 8.39
CA LEU A 150 -3.70 -4.05 7.10
C LEU A 150 -5.16 -4.47 7.23
N PHE A 151 -5.44 -5.62 7.84
CA PHE A 151 -6.81 -6.10 8.04
C PHE A 151 -7.68 -5.10 8.82
N LEU A 152 -7.19 -4.55 9.94
CA LEU A 152 -7.97 -3.59 10.74
C LEU A 152 -8.18 -2.25 10.02
N ILE A 153 -7.16 -1.75 9.32
CA ILE A 153 -7.26 -0.47 8.59
C ILE A 153 -8.16 -0.62 7.37
N PHE A 154 -8.09 -1.76 6.66
CA PHE A 154 -8.90 -2.01 5.48
C PHE A 154 -10.33 -2.39 5.81
N VAL A 155 -10.56 -3.31 6.77
CA VAL A 155 -11.92 -3.77 7.11
C VAL A 155 -12.80 -2.64 7.61
N PHE A 156 -12.22 -1.67 8.32
CA PHE A 156 -12.92 -0.46 8.75
C PHE A 156 -12.63 0.75 7.87
N GLY A 157 -11.93 0.56 6.74
CA GLY A 157 -11.56 1.62 5.81
C GLY A 157 -12.78 2.29 5.20
N PRO A 158 -12.73 3.61 4.94
CA PRO A 158 -13.87 4.35 4.39
C PRO A 158 -14.06 4.04 2.90
N CYS A 159 -15.19 3.43 2.54
CA CYS A 159 -15.61 3.17 1.16
C CYS A 159 -17.12 3.26 1.02
#